data_AF-A0A4D8Q447-F1
#
_entry.id   AF-A0A4D8Q447-F1
#
_cell.length_a   1.000
_cell.length_b   1.000
_cell.length_c   1.000
_cell.angle_alpha   90.00
_cell.angle_beta   90.00
_cell.angle_gamma   90.00
#
_symmetry.space_group_name_H-M   'P 1'
#
loop_
_entity.id
_entity.type
_entity.pdbx_description
1 polymer ?
#
loop_
_entity_poly.entity_id
_entity_poly.type
_entity_poly.pdbx_seq_one_letter_code
_entity_poly.pdbx_strand_id
1 'polypeptide(L)'
;MTVVAFSCARFTPADLNEFEAVADPKLRLGHWAGVIRETGREHDRLLVLLPGVDRPVFRFERDGRGRYSLSFNDRSGWYGIGSGSSAAECLSIWRPRPRADRSVSVL
;
A
#
# COMPACT_ATOMS: atom_id res chain seq x y z
N MET A 1 -9.34 34.67 10.26
CA MET A 1 -8.14 33.80 10.31
C MET A 1 -8.59 32.40 9.98
N THR A 2 -8.31 31.90 8.78
CA THR A 2 -8.76 30.58 8.33
C THR A 2 -7.68 29.57 8.63
N VAL A 3 -7.90 28.72 9.64
CA VAL A 3 -7.02 27.58 9.92
C VAL A 3 -7.22 26.57 8.79
N VAL A 4 -6.19 26.36 7.96
CA VAL A 4 -6.18 25.27 7.01
C VAL A 4 -5.86 24.01 7.80
N ALA A 5 -6.88 23.21 8.12
CA ALA A 5 -6.66 21.90 8.71
C ALA A 5 -5.82 21.06 7.75
N PHE A 6 -4.74 20.44 8.25
CA PHE A 6 -4.00 19.46 7.49
C PHE A 6 -4.95 18.35 7.04
N SER A 7 -5.01 18.09 5.73
CA SER A 7 -5.89 17.04 5.21
C SER A 7 -5.49 15.69 5.81
N CYS A 8 -6.43 15.07 6.52
CA CYS A 8 -6.27 13.73 7.10
C CYS A 8 -6.04 12.64 6.03
N ALA A 9 -6.20 12.97 4.74
CA ALA A 9 -5.93 12.06 3.64
C ALA A 9 -4.44 11.90 3.34
N ARG A 10 -3.57 12.82 3.77
CA ARG A 10 -2.15 12.80 3.36
C ARG A 10 -1.40 11.66 4.01
N PHE A 11 -0.62 10.92 3.23
CA PHE A 11 0.34 9.98 3.82
C PHE A 11 1.35 10.73 4.68
N THR A 12 1.54 10.25 5.90
CA THR A 12 2.62 10.67 6.78
C THR A 12 3.95 10.06 6.33
N PRO A 13 5.10 10.58 6.78
CA PRO A 13 6.39 9.94 6.51
C PRO A 13 6.45 8.48 6.98
N ALA A 14 5.81 8.15 8.10
CA ALA A 14 5.71 6.77 8.59
C ALA A 14 4.94 5.87 7.61
N ASP A 15 3.83 6.35 7.04
CA ASP A 15 3.06 5.58 6.05
C ASP A 15 3.89 5.27 4.79
N LEU A 16 4.69 6.24 4.35
CA LEU A 16 5.57 6.08 3.19
C LEU A 16 6.69 5.07 3.47
N ASN A 17 7.29 5.10 4.66
CA ASN A 17 8.30 4.12 5.07
C ASN A 17 7.72 2.69 5.13
N GLU A 18 6.50 2.55 5.65
CA GLU A 18 5.80 1.26 5.71
C GLU A 18 5.55 0.68 4.30
N PHE A 19 5.18 1.55 3.35
CA PHE A 19 5.03 1.17 1.95
C PHE A 19 6.37 0.88 1.26
N GLU A 20 7.39 1.70 1.49
CA GLU A 20 8.74 1.55 0.91
C GLU A 20 9.37 0.22 1.32
N ALA A 21 9.20 -0.20 2.57
CA ALA A 21 9.66 -1.51 3.05
C ALA A 21 9.07 -2.69 2.25
N VAL A 22 7.88 -2.52 1.65
CA VAL A 22 7.29 -3.50 0.74
C VAL A 22 7.75 -3.28 -0.70
N ALA A 23 7.82 -2.02 -1.14
CA ALA A 23 8.07 -1.65 -2.53
C ALA A 23 9.52 -1.89 -2.96
N ASP A 24 10.50 -1.55 -2.12
CA ASP A 24 11.94 -1.63 -2.44
C ASP A 24 12.36 -3.01 -3.00
N PRO A 25 12.10 -4.14 -2.32
CA PRO A 25 12.47 -5.44 -2.85
C PRO A 25 11.71 -5.80 -4.14
N LYS A 26 10.48 -5.32 -4.32
CA LYS A 26 9.69 -5.60 -5.53
C LYS A 26 10.18 -4.81 -6.73
N LEU A 27 10.58 -3.56 -6.54
CA LEU A 27 11.15 -2.70 -7.57
C LEU A 27 12.56 -3.21 -7.97
N ARG A 28 13.43 -3.46 -6.99
CA ARG A 28 14.79 -3.95 -7.23
C ARG A 28 14.85 -5.29 -7.97
N LEU A 29 13.91 -6.19 -7.67
CA LEU A 29 13.81 -7.49 -8.34
C LEU A 29 13.04 -7.43 -9.67
N GLY A 30 12.60 -6.24 -10.10
CA GLY A 30 11.85 -6.06 -11.35
C GLY A 30 10.44 -6.63 -11.32
N HIS A 31 9.90 -7.02 -10.16
CA HIS A 31 8.51 -7.46 -10.03
C HIS A 31 7.54 -6.31 -10.24
N TRP A 32 7.91 -5.10 -9.81
CA TRP A 32 7.17 -3.86 -10.03
C TRP A 32 7.97 -2.98 -10.98
N ALA A 33 7.27 -2.34 -11.92
CA ALA A 33 7.87 -1.41 -12.88
C ALA A 33 8.01 0.00 -12.30
N GLY A 34 7.16 0.37 -11.33
CA GLY A 34 7.20 1.68 -10.71
C GLY A 34 6.02 1.93 -9.79
N VAL A 35 6.05 3.10 -9.15
CA VAL A 35 4.98 3.60 -8.27
C VAL A 35 4.69 5.05 -8.63
N ILE A 36 3.42 5.38 -8.83
CA ILE A 36 2.94 6.74 -9.06
C ILE A 36 2.18 7.21 -7.83
N ARG A 37 2.42 8.45 -7.39
CA ARG A 37 1.63 9.08 -6.32
C ARG A 37 0.58 10.00 -6.93
N GLU A 38 -0.67 9.80 -6.54
CA GLU A 38 -1.77 10.70 -6.88
C GLU A 38 -2.40 11.24 -5.60
N THR A 39 -2.73 12.52 -5.61
CA THR A 39 -3.33 13.15 -4.44
C THR A 39 -4.51 14.00 -4.81
N GLY A 40 -5.55 13.92 -3.99
CA GLY A 40 -6.75 14.72 -4.11
C GLY A 40 -7.10 15.36 -2.77
N ARG A 41 -8.30 15.94 -2.74
CA ARG A 41 -8.86 16.54 -1.52
C ARG A 41 -9.12 15.48 -0.44
N GLU A 42 -9.67 14.34 -0.86
CA GLU A 42 -10.19 13.27 0.01
C GLU A 42 -9.32 12.00 -0.03
N HIS A 43 -8.18 12.03 -0.72
CA HIS A 43 -7.29 10.86 -0.82
C HIS A 43 -5.83 11.25 -1.06
N ASP A 44 -4.94 10.37 -0.64
CA ASP A 44 -3.55 10.26 -1.08
C ASP A 44 -3.30 8.80 -1.41
N ARG A 45 -2.83 8.50 -2.63
CA ARG A 45 -2.69 7.11 -3.09
C ARG A 45 -1.40 6.85 -3.84
N LEU A 46 -0.88 5.64 -3.63
CA LEU A 46 0.25 5.07 -4.33
C LEU A 46 -0.27 3.98 -5.27
N LEU A 47 0.01 4.16 -6.55
CA LEU A 47 -0.42 3.31 -7.65
C LEU A 47 0.76 2.50 -8.15
N VAL A 48 0.66 1.17 -8.07
CA VAL A 48 1.74 0.25 -8.45
C VAL A 48 1.57 -0.20 -9.90
N LEU A 49 2.63 -0.05 -10.68
CA LEU A 49 2.73 -0.54 -12.05
C LEU A 49 3.47 -1.87 -12.08
N LEU A 50 2.97 -2.82 -12.87
CA LEU A 50 3.65 -4.10 -13.13
C LEU A 50 4.28 -4.09 -14.53
N PRO A 51 5.40 -4.81 -14.75
CA PRO A 51 5.99 -4.95 -16.07
C PRO A 51 4.98 -5.50 -17.10
N GLY A 52 4.92 -4.86 -18.28
CA GLY A 52 4.04 -5.29 -19.37
C GLY A 52 2.55 -5.03 -19.14
N VAL A 53 2.17 -4.22 -18.14
CA VAL A 53 0.77 -3.83 -17.89
C VAL A 53 0.63 -2.31 -18.01
N ASP A 54 -0.23 -1.86 -18.93
CA ASP A 54 -0.42 -0.44 -19.27
C ASP A 54 -1.21 0.38 -18.24
N ARG A 55 -1.55 -0.21 -17.09
CA ARG A 55 -2.34 0.44 -16.04
C ARG A 55 -1.85 0.03 -14.65
N PRO A 56 -2.11 0.87 -13.63
CA PRO A 56 -1.90 0.48 -12.25
C PRO A 56 -2.68 -0.78 -11.87
N VAL A 57 -1.98 -1.71 -11.21
CA VAL A 57 -2.53 -3.00 -10.77
C VAL A 57 -2.88 -2.99 -9.30
N PHE A 58 -2.12 -2.26 -8.47
CA PHE A 58 -2.46 -2.06 -7.06
C PHE A 58 -2.62 -0.59 -6.73
N ARG A 59 -3.48 -0.32 -5.75
CA ARG A 59 -3.69 1.01 -5.18
C ARG A 59 -3.65 0.90 -3.66
N PHE A 60 -2.68 1.55 -3.05
CA PHE A 60 -2.67 1.81 -1.61
C PHE A 60 -3.14 3.24 -1.38
N GLU A 61 -4.17 3.46 -0.58
CA GLU A 61 -4.82 4.76 -0.41
C GLU A 61 -5.07 5.06 1.06
N ARG A 62 -4.85 6.32 1.45
CA ARG A 62 -5.35 6.91 2.71
C ARG A 62 -6.47 7.89 2.37
N ASP A 63 -7.64 7.67 2.97
CA ASP A 63 -8.85 8.49 2.71
C ASP A 63 -8.94 9.72 3.61
N GLY A 64 -9.90 10.61 3.34
CA GLY A 64 -10.17 11.82 4.14
C GLY A 64 -10.53 11.58 5.61
N ARG A 65 -10.79 10.33 6.01
CA ARG A 65 -11.02 9.91 7.40
C ARG A 65 -9.76 9.30 8.03
N GLY A 66 -8.64 9.27 7.31
CA GLY A 66 -7.39 8.68 7.74
C GLY A 66 -7.37 7.15 7.70
N ARG A 67 -8.32 6.50 7.02
CA ARG A 67 -8.35 5.03 6.88
C ARG A 67 -7.53 4.59 5.67
N TYR A 68 -6.94 3.42 5.80
CA TYR A 68 -6.08 2.84 4.77
C TYR A 68 -6.82 1.74 4.04
N SER A 69 -6.67 1.71 2.72
CA SER A 69 -7.18 0.64 1.88
C SER A 69 -6.14 0.18 0.87
N LEU A 70 -6.18 -1.11 0.55
CA LEU A 70 -5.41 -1.72 -0.50
C LEU A 70 -6.36 -2.36 -1.50
N SER A 71 -6.23 -1.99 -2.77
CA SER A 71 -7.07 -2.50 -3.85
C SER A 71 -6.24 -3.12 -4.97
N PHE A 72 -6.80 -4.11 -5.65
CA PHE A 72 -6.29 -4.69 -6.90
C PHE A 72 -7.20 -4.31 -8.07
N ASN A 73 -6.61 -4.06 -9.24
CA ASN A 73 -7.32 -3.80 -10.48
C ASN A 73 -7.39 -5.05 -11.36
N ASP A 74 -8.58 -5.61 -11.53
CA ASP A 74 -8.82 -6.83 -12.32
C ASP A 74 -9.15 -6.55 -13.80
N ARG A 75 -8.90 -5.33 -14.28
CA ARG A 75 -9.31 -4.76 -15.58
C ARG A 75 -10.76 -4.32 -15.68
N SER A 76 -11.67 -4.84 -14.84
CA SER A 76 -13.08 -4.44 -14.78
C SER A 76 -13.32 -3.39 -13.70
N GLY A 77 -12.43 -3.30 -12.70
CA GLY A 77 -12.50 -2.29 -11.67
C GLY A 77 -11.50 -2.50 -10.54
N TRP A 78 -11.67 -1.72 -9.47
CA TRP A 78 -10.87 -1.83 -8.25
C TRP A 78 -11.59 -2.67 -7.21
N TYR A 79 -10.91 -3.70 -6.69
CA TYR A 79 -11.41 -4.59 -5.67
C TYR A 79 -10.55 -4.49 -4.41
N GLY A 80 -11.20 -4.25 -3.26
CA GLY A 80 -10.52 -4.17 -1.98
C GLY A 80 -9.95 -5.53 -1.58
N ILE A 81 -8.65 -5.60 -1.34
CA ILE A 81 -7.95 -6.79 -0.87
C ILE A 81 -7.42 -6.62 0.55
N GLY A 82 -7.35 -5.39 1.07
CA GLY A 82 -6.96 -5.10 2.44
C GLY A 82 -7.46 -3.73 2.91
N SER A 83 -7.55 -3.57 4.22
CA SER A 83 -7.88 -2.30 4.87
C SER A 83 -7.28 -2.26 6.27
N GLY A 84 -7.06 -1.07 6.81
CA GLY A 84 -6.54 -0.92 8.17
C GLY A 84 -6.75 0.48 8.73
N SER A 85 -6.62 0.57 10.05
CA SER A 85 -6.50 1.82 10.80
C SER A 85 -5.08 2.40 10.73
N SER A 86 -4.11 1.62 10.27
CA SER A 86 -2.73 2.05 10.00
C SER A 86 -2.20 1.49 8.68
N ALA A 87 -1.15 2.11 8.13
CA ALA A 87 -0.45 1.60 6.95
C ALA A 87 0.08 0.17 7.17
N ALA A 88 0.71 -0.09 8.32
CA ALA A 88 1.27 -1.40 8.68
C ALA A 88 0.21 -2.51 8.68
N GLU A 89 -0.96 -2.25 9.28
CA GLU A 89 -2.08 -3.18 9.31
C GLU A 89 -2.58 -3.47 7.89
N CYS A 90 -2.82 -2.42 7.10
CA CYS A 90 -3.32 -2.54 5.74
C CYS A 90 -2.34 -3.28 4.80
N LEU A 91 -1.04 -3.06 4.95
CA LEU A 91 0.02 -3.64 4.11
C LEU A 91 0.50 -5.01 4.58
N SER A 92 0.00 -5.52 5.71
CA SER A 92 0.38 -6.82 6.28
C SER A 92 0.20 -8.00 5.31
N ILE A 93 -0.70 -7.89 4.34
CA ILE A 93 -0.96 -8.89 3.29
C ILE A 93 0.26 -9.09 2.38
N TRP A 94 1.03 -8.04 2.14
CA TRP A 94 2.25 -8.11 1.33
C TRP A 94 3.49 -8.48 2.13
N ARG A 95 3.41 -8.46 3.46
CA ARG A 95 4.53 -8.87 4.29
C ARG A 95 4.64 -10.39 4.28
N PRO A 96 5.84 -10.95 4.05
CA PRO A 96 6.05 -12.37 4.25
C PRO A 96 5.70 -12.69 5.70
N ARG A 97 4.77 -13.63 5.92
CA ARG A 97 4.53 -14.14 7.27
C ARG A 97 5.85 -14.73 7.77
N PRO A 98 6.27 -14.45 9.01
CA PRO A 98 7.35 -15.20 9.62
C PRO A 98 6.98 -16.67 9.47
N ARG A 99 7.82 -17.43 8.78
CA ARG A 99 7.69 -18.88 8.71
C ARG A 99 7.81 -19.31 10.17
N ALA A 100 6.70 -19.67 10.81
CA ALA A 100 6.73 -20.21 12.17
C ALA A 100 7.79 -21.29 12.14
N ASP A 101 8.84 -21.07 12.94
CA ASP A 101 9.95 -21.99 13.04
C ASP A 101 9.34 -23.32 13.46
N ARG A 102 9.18 -24.21 12.49
CA ARG A 102 8.67 -25.55 12.73
C ARG A 102 9.88 -26.30 13.27
N SER A 103 10.25 -25.98 14.50
CA SER A 103 11.12 -26.78 15.34
C SER A 103 10.40 -28.11 15.51
N VAL A 104 10.64 -29.01 14.57
CA VAL A 104 10.32 -30.41 14.73
C VAL A 104 11.27 -30.90 15.81
N SER A 105 10.81 -30.87 17.06
CA SER A 105 11.39 -31.68 18.11
C SER A 105 11.23 -33.14 17.69
N VAL A 106 12.31 -33.72 17.15
CA VAL A 106 12.47 -35.16 17.11
C VAL A 106 13.03 -35.54 18.48
N LEU A 107 12.16 -36.07 19.33
CA LEU A 107 12.56 -36.94 20.45
C LEU A 107 12.70 -38.36 19.93
#